data_AF-A5HWN1-F1
#
_entry.id   AF-A5HWN1-F1
#
_cell.length_a   1.000
_cell.length_b   1.000
_cell.length_c   1.000
_cell.angle_alpha   90.00
_cell.angle_beta   90.00
_cell.angle_gamma   90.00
#
_symmetry.space_group_name_H-M   'P 1'
#
loop_
_entity.id
_entity.type
_entity.pdbx_description
1 polymer ?
#
loop_
_entity_poly.entity_id
_entity_poly.type
_entity_poly.pdbx_seq_one_letter_code
_entity_poly.pdbx_strand_id
1 'polypeptide(L)' 'MSCKEGLMSPQTETKASVGFKAGVKDYKLNYYTPEYTPKDTDTLAAFRVTPQPGVPP' A
#
# COMPACT_ATOMS: atom_id res chain seq x y z
N MET A 1 39.28 -5.13 -17.61
CA MET A 1 38.74 -5.53 -16.30
C MET A 1 37.39 -6.18 -16.53
N SER A 2 37.35 -7.51 -16.36
CA SER A 2 36.14 -8.32 -16.44
C SER A 2 35.45 -8.27 -15.08
N CYS A 3 34.27 -7.66 -15.01
CA CYS A 3 33.34 -7.86 -13.89
C CYS A 3 32.22 -8.76 -14.41
N LYS A 4 32.48 -10.05 -14.22
CA LYS A 4 31.63 -11.21 -14.45
C LYS A 4 30.19 -10.97 -13.95
N GLU A 5 29.26 -11.47 -14.74
CA GLU A 5 27.83 -11.62 -14.45
C GLU A 5 27.62 -12.21 -13.06
N GLY A 6 27.09 -11.38 -12.15
CA GLY A 6 26.66 -11.78 -10.82
C GLY A 6 25.26 -12.36 -10.88
N LEU A 7 25.16 -13.69 -10.87
CA LEU A 7 24.11 -14.49 -10.24
C LEU A 7 22.69 -13.88 -10.28
N MET A 8 21.95 -14.17 -11.35
CA MET A 8 20.48 -14.06 -11.36
C MET A 8 19.93 -14.91 -10.21
N SER A 9 19.34 -14.26 -9.22
CA SER A 9 18.72 -14.91 -8.06
C SER A 9 17.61 -15.87 -8.52
N PRO A 10 17.41 -17.02 -7.87
CA PRO A 10 16.29 -17.90 -8.21
C PRO A 10 14.99 -17.13 -7.98
N GLN A 11 14.23 -16.90 -9.05
CA GLN A 11 12.93 -16.26 -8.96
C GLN A 11 12.03 -17.14 -8.10
N THR A 12 11.77 -16.70 -6.87
CA THR A 12 10.84 -17.38 -5.96
C THR A 12 9.45 -17.29 -6.55
N GLU A 13 8.85 -18.43 -6.90
CA GLU A 13 7.47 -18.49 -7.36
C GLU A 13 6.54 -18.11 -6.21
N THR A 14 6.01 -16.89 -6.29
CA THR A 14 5.00 -16.40 -5.35
C THR A 14 3.66 -17.02 -5.75
N LYS A 15 3.04 -17.81 -4.87
CA LYS A 15 1.63 -18.21 -5.03
C LYS A 15 0.75 -16.97 -4.84
N ALA A 16 0.55 -16.21 -5.91
CA ALA A 16 -0.43 -15.14 -5.93
C ALA A 16 -1.81 -15.79 -5.78
N SER A 17 -2.49 -15.52 -4.66
CA SER A 17 -3.91 -15.84 -4.53
C SER A 17 -4.67 -15.13 -5.65
N VAL A 18 -5.67 -15.78 -6.24
CA VAL A 18 -6.53 -15.21 -7.27
C VAL A 18 -7.10 -13.88 -6.75
N GLY A 19 -6.70 -12.75 -7.36
CA GLY A 19 -7.11 -11.39 -6.98
C GLY A 19 -6.04 -10.53 -6.28
N PHE A 20 -4.89 -11.08 -5.89
CA PHE A 20 -3.80 -10.27 -5.32
C PHE A 20 -2.86 -9.75 -6.40
N LYS A 21 -3.01 -8.47 -6.76
CA LYS A 21 -2.03 -7.73 -7.57
C LYS A 21 -1.09 -6.94 -6.66
N ALA A 22 0.20 -7.29 -6.69
CA ALA A 22 1.26 -6.58 -6.00
C ALA A 22 1.55 -5.22 -6.69
N GLY A 23 2.04 -4.25 -5.92
CA GLY A 23 2.34 -2.89 -6.39
C GLY A 23 1.82 -1.80 -5.46
N VAL A 24 2.19 -0.55 -5.76
CA VAL A 24 1.69 0.63 -5.05
C VAL A 24 0.21 0.83 -5.40
N LYS A 25 -0.62 1.12 -4.39
CA LYS A 25 -2.05 1.39 -4.53
C LYS A 25 -2.38 2.71 -3.86
N ASP A 26 -3.39 3.39 -4.37
CA ASP A 26 -3.92 4.59 -3.73
C ASP A 26 -4.48 4.25 -2.35
N TYR A 27 -4.13 5.08 -1.36
CA TYR A 27 -4.54 4.88 0.03
C TYR A 27 -6.07 4.86 0.16
N LYS A 28 -6.75 5.73 -0.58
CA LYS A 28 -8.22 5.83 -0.59
C LYS A 28 -8.93 4.50 -0.86
N LEU A 29 -8.33 3.62 -1.68
CA LEU A 29 -8.96 2.38 -2.10
C LEU A 29 -9.30 1.44 -0.94
N ASN A 30 -8.47 1.41 0.11
CA ASN A 30 -8.65 0.48 1.23
C ASN A 30 -8.95 1.17 2.56
N TYR A 31 -8.78 2.49 2.65
CA TYR A 31 -8.82 3.21 3.92
C TYR A 31 -9.85 4.35 3.97
N TYR A 32 -10.56 4.64 2.87
CA TYR A 32 -11.63 5.65 2.86
C TYR A 32 -13.00 5.00 2.71
N THR A 33 -13.67 4.82 3.83
CA THR A 33 -15.03 4.27 3.89
C THR A 33 -15.92 5.28 4.62
N PRO A 34 -16.56 6.23 3.92
CA PRO A 34 -17.34 7.28 4.55
C PRO A 34 -18.56 6.76 5.32
N GLU A 35 -19.03 5.55 4.98
CA GLU A 35 -20.14 4.87 5.67
C GLU A 35 -19.68 4.03 6.88
N TYR A 36 -18.39 4.06 7.25
CA TYR A 36 -17.91 3.34 8.43
C TYR A 36 -18.57 3.89 9.70
N THR A 37 -19.17 3.01 10.49
CA THR A 37 -19.74 3.35 11.79
C THR A 37 -18.73 3.00 12.88
N PRO A 38 -18.23 4.00 13.64
CA PRO A 38 -17.33 3.75 14.78
C PRO A 38 -17.96 2.81 15.80
N LYS A 39 -17.17 1.89 16.32
CA LYS A 39 -17.54 1.00 17.43
C LYS A 39 -16.94 1.53 18.73
N ASP A 40 -17.53 1.15 19.86
CA ASP A 40 -17.06 1.57 21.18
C ASP A 40 -15.65 1.07 21.52
N THR A 41 -15.20 0.01 20.84
CA THR A 41 -13.85 -0.55 20.96
C THR A 41 -12.81 0.16 20.10
N ASP A 42 -13.23 1.05 19.21
CA ASP A 42 -12.33 1.72 18.28
C ASP A 42 -11.60 2.88 18.98
N THR A 43 -10.32 3.06 18.64
CA THR A 43 -9.57 4.25 19.03
C THR A 43 -9.69 5.30 17.94
N LEU A 44 -10.39 6.40 18.24
CA LEU A 44 -10.60 7.49 17.30
C LEU A 44 -9.55 8.58 17.45
N ALA A 45 -9.06 9.09 16.32
CA ALA A 45 -8.13 10.22 16.27
C ALA A 45 -8.65 11.28 15.30
N ALA A 46 -8.53 12.55 15.69
CA ALA A 46 -8.86 13.70 14.85
C ALA A 46 -7.56 14.38 14.42
N PHE A 47 -7.33 14.48 13.10
CA PHE A 47 -6.14 15.09 12.54
C PHE A 47 -6.47 16.41 11.85
N ARG A 48 -5.68 17.44 12.12
CA ARG A 48 -5.64 18.63 11.27
C ARG A 48 -4.67 18.37 10.11
N VAL A 49 -5.21 18.11 8.93
CA VAL A 49 -4.39 17.86 7.73
C VAL A 49 -4.17 19.15 6.96
N THR A 50 -2.91 19.41 6.58
CA THR A 50 -2.57 20.43 5.57
C THR A 50 -1.90 19.69 4.40
N PRO A 51 -2.60 19.48 3.27
CA PRO A 51 -2.06 18.70 2.17
C PRO A 51 -0.85 19.38 1.53
N GLN A 52 0.09 18.58 1.04
CA GLN A 52 1.20 19.13 0.25
C GLN A 52 0.69 19.59 -1.13
N PRO A 53 1.21 20.70 -1.68
CA PRO A 53 0.88 21.11 -3.04
C PRO A 53 1.14 19.98 -4.04
N GLY A 54 0.13 19.64 -4.84
CA GLY A 54 0.23 18.58 -5.87
C GLY A 54 -0.10 17.17 -5.40
N VAL A 55 -0.39 16.95 -4.11
CA VAL A 55 -0.92 15.65 -3.64
C VAL A 55 -2.45 15.66 -3.76
N PRO A 56 -3.05 14.74 -4.54
CA PRO A 56 -4.51 14.66 -4.69
C PRO A 56 -5.18 14.20 -3.37
N PRO A 57 -6.41 14.67 -3.08
CA PRO A 57 -7.17 14.30 -1.88
C PRO A 57 -7.78 12.89 -1.92
#